data_AF-A0A968RVS6-F1
#
_entry.id   AF-A0A968RVS6-F1
#
_cell.length_a   1.000
_cell.length_b   1.000
_cell.length_c   1.000
_cell.angle_alpha   90.00
_cell.angle_beta   90.00
_cell.angle_gamma   90.00
#
_symmetry.space_group_name_H-M   'P 1'
#
loop_
_entity.id
_entity.type
_entity.pdbx_description
1 polymer ?
#
loop_
_entity_poly.entity_id
_entity_poly.type
_entity_poly.pdbx_seq_one_letter_code
_entity_poly.pdbx_strand_id
1 'polypeptide(L)'
;MRTYNRVENRIKNLIINEFKLVRRYLSPETNLKEDLGLDEYDMIFLSLALENEFQVILEQQVHNTFSIKDTAHYVIQNLLKARRAKNIMLIIYSPASNALEPLPYWIIFLTKT
;
A
#
# COMPACT_ATOMS: atom_id res chain seq x y z
N MET A 1 8.64 -11.39 -11.20
CA MET A 1 7.95 -12.51 -10.54
C MET A 1 8.13 -12.56 -9.02
N ARG A 2 9.36 -12.52 -8.45
CA ARG A 2 9.58 -12.66 -6.99
C ARG A 2 8.83 -11.65 -6.11
N THR A 3 8.76 -10.39 -6.52
CA THR A 3 8.10 -9.33 -5.74
C THR A 3 6.59 -9.51 -5.67
N TYR A 4 5.97 -9.90 -6.79
CA TYR A 4 4.52 -10.11 -6.87
C TYR A 4 4.08 -11.20 -5.89
N ASN A 5 4.71 -12.38 -5.95
CA ASN A 5 4.39 -13.50 -5.06
C ASN A 5 4.59 -13.14 -3.58
N ARG A 6 5.53 -12.25 -3.25
CA ARG A 6 5.73 -11.79 -1.88
C ARG A 6 4.60 -10.88 -1.41
N VAL A 7 4.17 -9.95 -2.25
CA VAL A 7 3.03 -9.05 -1.95
C VAL A 7 1.74 -9.84 -1.85
N GLU A 8 1.46 -10.70 -2.83
CA GLU A 8 0.27 -11.56 -2.85
C GLU A 8 0.18 -12.44 -1.60
N ASN A 9 1.27 -13.09 -1.20
CA ASN A 9 1.27 -13.91 0.03
C ASN A 9 1.03 -13.09 1.30
N ARG A 10 1.56 -11.86 1.39
CA ARG A 10 1.29 -10.97 2.52
C ARG A 10 -0.18 -10.54 2.56
N ILE A 11 -0.75 -10.18 1.41
CA ILE A 11 -2.18 -9.86 1.29
C ILE A 11 -3.05 -11.04 1.74
N LYS A 12 -2.73 -12.25 1.25
CA LYS A 12 -3.44 -13.48 1.67
C LYS A 12 -3.37 -13.70 3.17
N ASN A 13 -2.19 -13.53 3.78
CA ASN A 13 -2.02 -13.71 5.22
C ASN A 13 -2.78 -12.65 6.02
N LEU A 14 -2.80 -11.40 5.55
CA LEU A 14 -3.58 -10.33 6.15
C LEU A 14 -5.08 -10.66 6.12
N ILE A 15 -5.60 -11.08 4.96
CA ILE A 15 -7.02 -11.47 4.82
C ILE A 15 -7.38 -12.62 5.77
N ILE A 16 -6.51 -13.63 5.91
CA ILE A 16 -6.70 -14.75 6.86
C ILE A 16 -6.75 -14.24 8.30
N ASN A 17 -5.86 -13.33 8.67
CA ASN A 17 -5.73 -12.86 10.04
C ASN A 17 -6.87 -11.95 10.46
N GLU A 18 -7.26 -11.02 9.59
CA GLU A 18 -8.28 -10.01 9.84
C GLU A 18 -9.69 -10.60 9.74
N PHE A 19 -9.99 -11.36 8.68
CA PHE A 19 -11.33 -11.87 8.40
C PHE A 19 -11.54 -13.34 8.79
N LYS A 20 -10.54 -13.97 9.42
CA LYS A 20 -10.58 -15.38 9.87
C LYS A 20 -10.91 -16.38 8.76
N LEU A 21 -10.50 -16.08 7.53
CA LEU A 21 -10.75 -16.91 6.36
C LEU A 21 -9.71 -18.03 6.20
N VAL A 22 -10.07 -19.13 5.53
CA VAL A 22 -9.16 -20.26 5.31
C VAL A 22 -8.37 -20.06 4.02
N ARG A 23 -7.04 -20.23 4.09
CA ARG A 23 -6.10 -20.05 2.96
C ARG A 23 -6.49 -20.79 1.68
N ARG A 24 -7.15 -21.94 1.79
CA ARG A 24 -7.57 -22.76 0.64
C ARG A 24 -8.58 -22.06 -0.28
N TYR A 25 -9.30 -21.06 0.23
CA TYR A 25 -10.25 -20.28 -0.55
C TYR A 25 -9.63 -19.06 -1.24
N LEU A 26 -8.34 -18.79 -1.00
CA LEU A 26 -7.66 -17.59 -1.50
C LEU A 26 -6.83 -17.91 -2.75
N SER A 27 -7.50 -17.94 -3.89
CA SER A 27 -6.91 -17.94 -5.24
C SER A 27 -6.60 -16.49 -5.68
N PRO A 28 -5.60 -16.25 -6.55
CA PRO A 28 -5.39 -14.92 -7.13
C PRO A 28 -6.65 -14.32 -7.77
N GLU A 29 -7.49 -15.17 -8.38
CA GLU A 29 -8.71 -14.77 -9.07
C GLU A 29 -9.94 -14.72 -8.14
N THR A 30 -9.79 -15.07 -6.85
CA THR A 30 -10.88 -15.00 -5.87
C THR A 30 -11.39 -13.57 -5.72
N ASN A 31 -12.69 -13.39 -5.88
CA ASN A 31 -13.37 -12.13 -5.70
C ASN A 31 -13.61 -11.84 -4.21
N LEU A 32 -13.08 -10.72 -3.72
CA LEU A 32 -13.16 -10.31 -2.32
C LEU A 32 -14.61 -10.13 -1.85
N LYS A 33 -15.49 -9.60 -2.71
CA LYS A 33 -16.90 -9.38 -2.36
C LYS A 33 -17.74 -10.63 -2.62
N GLU A 34 -17.67 -11.16 -3.83
CA GLU A 34 -18.58 -12.23 -4.27
C GLU A 34 -18.20 -13.60 -3.67
N ASP A 35 -16.91 -13.93 -3.59
CA ASP A 35 -16.47 -15.26 -3.13
C ASP A 35 -16.20 -15.30 -1.63
N LEU A 36 -15.70 -14.19 -1.05
CA LEU A 36 -15.36 -14.12 0.38
C LEU A 36 -16.43 -13.42 1.22
N GLY A 37 -17.42 -12.78 0.58
CA GLY A 37 -18.51 -12.11 1.27
C GLY A 37 -18.09 -10.84 2.00
N LEU A 38 -16.95 -10.22 1.64
CA LEU A 38 -16.51 -8.98 2.28
C LEU A 38 -17.44 -7.84 1.90
N ASP A 39 -18.01 -7.20 2.91
CA ASP A 39 -18.92 -6.07 2.71
C ASP A 39 -18.16 -4.75 2.49
N GLU A 40 -18.90 -3.64 2.36
CA GLU A 40 -18.27 -2.33 2.16
C GLU A 40 -17.38 -1.91 3.34
N TYR A 41 -17.76 -2.23 4.57
CA TYR A 41 -16.98 -1.92 5.77
C TYR A 41 -15.71 -2.77 5.87
N ASP A 42 -15.81 -4.06 5.55
CA ASP A 42 -14.69 -4.98 5.46
C ASP A 42 -13.66 -4.48 4.44
N MET A 43 -14.12 -3.94 3.31
CA MET A 43 -13.23 -3.39 2.30
C MET A 43 -12.53 -2.09 2.77
N ILE A 44 -13.16 -1.27 3.61
CA ILE A 44 -12.51 -0.11 4.26
C ILE A 44 -11.42 -0.63 5.20
N PHE A 45 -11.76 -1.62 6.03
CA PHE A 45 -10.85 -2.20 7.01
C PHE A 45 -9.65 -2.88 6.33
N LEU A 46 -9.88 -3.62 5.24
CA LEU A 46 -8.83 -4.19 4.41
C LEU A 46 -7.91 -3.10 3.84
N SER A 47 -8.46 -1.98 3.36
CA SER A 47 -7.66 -0.85 2.88
C SER A 47 -6.72 -0.32 3.96
N LEU A 48 -7.24 -0.06 5.16
CA LEU A 48 -6.47 0.42 6.31
C LEU A 48 -5.37 -0.57 6.72
N ALA A 49 -5.71 -1.86 6.75
CA ALA A 49 -4.77 -2.91 7.09
C ALA A 49 -3.64 -3.02 6.04
N LEU A 50 -3.96 -2.87 4.75
CA LEU A 50 -2.96 -2.85 3.67
C LEU A 50 -2.04 -1.63 3.76
N GLU A 51 -2.59 -0.45 4.03
CA GLU A 51 -1.80 0.76 4.25
C GLU A 51 -0.79 0.58 5.38
N ASN A 52 -1.24 0.03 6.50
CA ASN A 52 -0.38 -0.25 7.65
C ASN A 52 0.67 -1.33 7.34
N GLU A 53 0.29 -2.45 6.73
CA GLU A 53 1.19 -3.57 6.41
C GLU A 53 2.30 -3.18 5.42
N PHE A 54 1.98 -2.32 4.45
CA PHE A 54 2.91 -1.91 3.40
C PHE A 54 3.52 -0.52 3.61
N GLN A 55 3.12 0.20 4.66
CA GLN A 55 3.58 1.56 4.98
C GLN A 55 3.40 2.51 3.78
N VAL A 56 2.21 2.44 3.17
CA VAL A 56 1.80 3.27 2.03
C VAL A 56 0.44 3.90 2.32
N ILE A 57 0.16 5.01 1.66
CA ILE A 57 -1.18 5.61 1.63
C ILE A 57 -1.81 5.21 0.30
N LEU A 58 -3.00 4.62 0.33
CA LEU A 58 -3.74 4.22 -0.85
C LEU A 58 -4.71 5.37 -1.21
N GLU A 59 -4.39 6.12 -2.27
CA GLU A 59 -5.17 7.30 -2.69
C GLU A 59 -6.62 6.98 -3.08
N GLN A 60 -6.90 5.75 -3.51
CA GLN A 60 -8.23 5.27 -3.84
C GLN A 60 -8.58 4.11 -2.93
N GLN A 61 -9.81 4.11 -2.44
CA GLN A 61 -10.30 3.01 -1.62
C GLN A 61 -10.27 1.71 -2.42
N VAL A 62 -9.83 0.62 -1.76
CA VAL A 62 -9.74 -0.73 -2.34
C VAL A 62 -11.11 -1.25 -2.85
N HIS A 63 -12.22 -0.54 -2.59
CA HIS A 63 -13.58 -0.91 -3.01
C HIS A 63 -13.78 -1.22 -4.49
N ASN A 64 -12.96 -0.64 -5.37
CA ASN A 64 -13.03 -0.89 -6.82
C ASN A 64 -12.20 -2.10 -7.26
N THR A 65 -11.50 -2.73 -6.33
CA THR A 65 -10.66 -3.90 -6.58
C THR A 65 -11.44 -5.16 -6.27
N PHE A 66 -11.61 -6.02 -7.27
CA PHE A 66 -12.46 -7.19 -7.15
C PHE A 66 -11.69 -8.43 -6.72
N SER A 67 -10.48 -8.66 -7.23
CA SER A 67 -9.71 -9.88 -6.94
C SER A 67 -8.45 -9.65 -6.10
N ILE A 68 -7.95 -10.71 -5.44
CA ILE A 68 -6.65 -10.68 -4.73
C ILE A 68 -5.52 -10.24 -5.65
N LYS A 69 -5.55 -10.70 -6.91
CA LYS A 69 -4.58 -10.32 -7.93
C LYS A 69 -4.63 -8.84 -8.25
N ASP A 70 -5.82 -8.26 -8.37
CA ASP A 70 -5.98 -6.84 -8.63
C ASP A 70 -5.49 -6.03 -7.43
N THR A 71 -5.77 -6.48 -6.20
CA THR A 71 -5.27 -5.84 -4.97
C THR A 71 -3.76 -5.85 -4.93
N ALA A 72 -3.13 -6.99 -5.27
CA ALA A 72 -1.68 -7.09 -5.34
C ALA A 72 -1.09 -6.13 -6.38
N HIS A 73 -1.70 -6.01 -7.57
CA HIS A 73 -1.26 -5.04 -8.58
C HIS A 73 -1.40 -3.60 -8.09
N TYR A 74 -2.53 -3.27 -7.49
CA TYR A 74 -2.81 -1.93 -6.96
C TYR A 74 -1.80 -1.52 -5.88
N VAL A 75 -1.53 -2.40 -4.91
CA VAL A 75 -0.53 -2.17 -3.86
C VAL A 75 0.87 -2.00 -4.46
N ILE A 76 1.26 -2.82 -5.43
CA ILE A 76 2.56 -2.72 -6.11
C ILE A 76 2.69 -1.37 -6.83
N GLN A 77 1.66 -0.93 -7.55
CA GLN A 77 1.68 0.36 -8.23
C GLN A 77 1.87 1.52 -7.24
N ASN A 78 1.17 1.50 -6.11
CA ASN A 78 1.33 2.52 -5.07
C ASN A 78 2.72 2.49 -4.42
N LEU A 79 3.27 1.30 -4.15
CA LEU A 79 4.65 1.17 -3.66
C LEU A 79 5.67 1.75 -4.65
N LEU A 80 5.46 1.56 -5.96
CA LEU A 80 6.33 2.14 -6.99
C LEU A 80 6.20 3.66 -7.07
N LYS A 81 4.98 4.21 -6.94
CA LYS A 81 4.76 5.66 -6.85
C LYS A 81 5.44 6.25 -5.62
N ALA A 82 5.24 5.66 -4.44
CA ALA A 82 5.85 6.10 -3.19
C ALA A 82 7.38 6.05 -3.25
N ARG A 83 7.95 4.98 -3.84
CA ARG A 83 9.40 4.88 -4.05
C ARG A 83 9.94 5.94 -5.00
N ARG A 84 9.21 6.26 -6.08
CA ARG A 84 9.58 7.34 -7.01
C ARG A 84 9.56 8.70 -6.31
N ALA A 85 8.51 9.00 -5.55
CA ALA A 85 8.41 10.23 -4.77
C ALA A 85 9.55 10.36 -3.74
N LYS A 86 9.85 9.28 -2.99
CA LYS A 86 10.95 9.25 -2.02
C LYS A 86 12.32 9.41 -2.69
N ASN A 87 12.54 8.79 -3.85
CA ASN A 87 13.79 8.97 -4.60
C ASN A 87 13.96 10.41 -5.09
N ILE A 88 12.89 11.06 -5.57
CA ILE A 88 12.92 12.48 -5.97
C ILE A 88 13.22 13.36 -4.74
N MET A 89 12.55 13.11 -3.61
CA MET A 89 12.81 13.81 -2.36
C MET A 89 14.28 13.63 -1.94
N LEU A 90 14.81 12.40 -1.89
CA LEU A 90 16.20 12.16 -1.52
C LEU A 90 17.21 12.88 -2.43
N ILE A 91 16.91 13.03 -3.73
CA ILE A 91 17.77 13.77 -4.66
C ILE A 91 17.76 15.27 -4.34
N ILE A 92 16.58 15.85 -4.06
CA ILE A 92 16.46 17.28 -3.73
C ILE A 92 17.09 17.59 -2.37
N TYR A 93 16.97 16.69 -1.40
CA TYR A 93 17.49 16.86 -0.04
C TYR A 93 18.88 16.23 0.19
N SER A 94 19.57 15.80 -0.86
CA SER A 94 20.94 15.30 -0.73
C SER A 94 21.86 16.47 -0.35
N PRO A 95 22.66 16.39 0.73
CA PRO A 95 23.55 17.48 1.14
C PRO A 95 24.62 17.86 0.09
N ALA A 96 24.75 17.07 -0.98
CA ALA A 96 25.59 17.40 -2.14
C ALA A 96 25.01 18.49 -3.07
N SER A 97 23.72 18.85 -2.95
CA SER A 97 23.09 19.95 -3.69
C SER A 97 23.04 21.26 -2.90
N ASN A 98 23.72 21.36 -1.76
CA ASN A 98 23.91 22.60 -1.02
C ASN A 98 24.89 23.54 -1.74
N ALA A 99 24.42 24.12 -2.84
CA ALA A 99 24.82 25.46 -3.24
C ALA A 99 23.58 26.36 -3.10
N LEU A 100 23.44 26.93 -1.89
CA LEU A 100 22.72 28.17 -1.59
C LEU A 100 21.25 28.27 -2.03
N GLU A 101 20.34 27.48 -1.45
CA GLU A 101 18.98 28.01 -1.19
C GLU A 101 18.50 27.61 0.21
N PRO A 102 18.01 28.54 1.03
CA PRO A 102 17.47 28.24 2.34
C PRO A 102 16.19 27.40 2.20
N LEU A 103 16.06 26.38 3.06
CA LEU A 103 14.88 25.51 3.11
C LEU A 103 13.60 26.35 3.24
N PRO A 104 12.55 26.06 2.46
CA PRO A 104 11.24 26.67 2.62
C PRO A 104 10.75 26.58 4.06
N TYR A 105 10.29 27.70 4.62
CA TYR A 105 9.92 27.84 6.04
C TYR A 105 8.90 26.81 6.56
N TRP A 106 8.09 26.21 5.68
CA TRP A 106 7.10 25.20 6.05
C TRP A 106 7.71 23.82 6.41
N ILE A 107 8.96 23.54 6.00
CA ILE A 107 9.65 22.28 6.32
C ILE A 107 10.21 22.29 7.75
N ILE A 108 10.58 23.46 8.28
CA ILE A 108 11.17 23.63 9.62
C ILE A 108 10.18 23.22 10.73
N PHE A 109 8.87 23.29 10.46
CA PHE A 109 7.83 22.95 11.44
C PHE A 109 7.61 21.45 11.64
N LEU A 110 8.03 20.59 10.70
CA LEU A 110 7.77 19.14 10.78
C LEU A 110 8.86 18.35 11.52
N THR A 111 9.99 18.98 11.89
CA THR A 111 11.09 18.31 12.60
C THR A 111 11.17 18.68 14.08
N LYS A 112 10.14 19.35 14.62
CA LYS A 112 10.07 19.74 16.03
C LYS A 112 8.74 19.35 16.66
N THR A 113 8.56 18.05 16.87
CA THR A 113 7.69 17.43 17.89
C THR A 113 8.15 16.00 18.08
#